data_AF-A0A9Q3EJP8-F1
#
_entry.id   AF-A0A9Q3EJP8-F1
#
_cell.length_a   1.000
_cell.length_b   1.000
_cell.length_c   1.000
_cell.angle_alpha   90.00
_cell.angle_beta   90.00
_cell.angle_gamma   90.00
#
_symmetry.space_group_name_H-M   'P 1'
#
loop_
_entity.id
_entity.type
_entity.pdbx_description
1 polymer ?
#
loop_
_entity_poly.entity_id
_entity_poly.type
_entity_poly.pdbx_seq_one_letter_code
_entity_poly.pdbx_strand_id
1 'polypeptide(L)'
;MKQSNIQNLHQLPPPPVIVEEQEEWEVAQVLDSKLKRGKLWYLVEWKGFSEDPERTTWEPASKLTNSADLVKDFHSLYTDKSDPNTSRV
;
A
#
# COMPACT_ATOMS: atom_id res chain seq x y z
N MET A 1 -29.57 -14.36 -24.20
CA MET A 1 -29.21 -12.95 -23.92
C MET A 1 -28.71 -12.92 -22.49
N LYS A 2 -27.41 -12.77 -22.26
CA LYS A 2 -26.87 -12.83 -20.89
C LYS A 2 -27.27 -11.53 -20.19
N GLN A 3 -28.15 -11.66 -19.21
CA GLN A 3 -28.65 -10.56 -18.40
C GLN A 3 -27.50 -10.06 -17.53
N SER A 4 -26.96 -8.91 -17.90
CA SER A 4 -25.93 -8.19 -17.16
C SER A 4 -26.45 -7.91 -15.75
N ASN A 5 -25.92 -8.64 -14.76
CA ASN A 5 -26.18 -8.40 -13.35
C ASN A 5 -25.28 -7.25 -12.88
N ILE A 6 -25.69 -6.02 -13.18
CA ILE A 6 -24.96 -4.79 -12.84
C ILE A 6 -25.29 -4.41 -11.38
N GLN A 7 -24.92 -5.27 -10.44
CA GLN A 7 -24.87 -4.91 -9.04
C GLN A 7 -23.55 -5.43 -8.48
N ASN A 8 -22.71 -4.48 -8.06
CA ASN A 8 -21.48 -4.67 -7.29
C ASN A 8 -20.15 -4.75 -8.06
N LEU A 9 -19.80 -3.66 -8.77
CA LEU A 9 -18.39 -3.29 -8.96
C LEU A 9 -18.16 -1.98 -8.20
N HIS A 10 -18.12 -2.05 -6.87
CA HIS A 10 -17.50 -1.01 -6.07
C HIS A 10 -16.06 -0.86 -6.56
N GLN A 11 -15.83 0.20 -7.33
CA GLN A 11 -14.55 0.71 -7.84
C GLN A 11 -13.66 -0.38 -8.45
N LEU A 12 -13.64 -0.48 -9.78
CA LEU A 12 -12.61 -1.26 -10.46
C LEU A 12 -11.23 -0.71 -10.08
N PRO A 13 -10.21 -1.57 -9.87
CA PRO A 13 -8.87 -1.07 -9.63
C PRO A 13 -8.40 -0.10 -10.70
N PRO A 14 -7.68 0.96 -10.30
CA PRO A 14 -7.01 1.78 -11.27
C PRO A 14 -6.15 0.84 -12.12
N PRO A 15 -6.14 1.02 -13.45
CA PRO A 15 -5.31 0.21 -14.31
C PRO A 15 -3.84 0.36 -13.86
N PRO A 16 -3.05 -0.73 -13.86
CA PRO A 16 -1.64 -0.63 -13.58
C PRO A 16 -0.95 0.27 -14.61
N VAL A 17 0.04 1.02 -14.16
CA VAL A 17 1.03 1.68 -15.00
C VAL A 17 2.12 0.66 -15.29
N ILE A 18 2.51 0.52 -16.57
CA ILE A 18 3.62 -0.36 -16.94
C ILE A 18 4.92 0.44 -16.84
N VAL A 19 5.77 0.10 -15.87
CA VAL A 19 7.11 0.66 -15.68
C VAL A 19 8.11 -0.48 -15.88
N GLU A 20 9.07 -0.32 -16.79
CA GLU A 20 10.07 -1.36 -17.08
C GLU A 20 9.45 -2.77 -17.34
N GLU A 21 8.34 -2.81 -18.09
CA GLU A 21 7.56 -4.04 -18.39
C GLU A 21 6.88 -4.69 -17.16
N GLN A 22 6.85 -4.00 -16.02
CA GLN A 22 6.19 -4.45 -14.79
C GLN A 22 4.96 -3.60 -14.48
N GLU A 23 3.91 -4.25 -13.99
CA GLU A 23 2.69 -3.57 -13.56
C GLU A 23 2.89 -2.94 -12.18
N GLU A 24 2.70 -1.62 -12.10
CA GLU A 24 2.77 -0.82 -10.88
C GLU A 24 1.48 -0.04 -10.67
N TRP A 25 1.11 0.19 -9.42
CA TRP A 25 -0.06 0.98 -9.06
C TRP A 25 0.35 2.19 -8.25
N GLU A 26 -0.35 3.30 -8.45
CA GLU A 26 -0.07 4.53 -7.72
C GLU A 26 -0.49 4.37 -6.25
N VAL A 27 0.45 4.62 -5.33
CA VAL A 27 0.21 4.62 -3.89
C VAL A 27 -0.35 5.99 -3.48
N ALA A 28 -1.45 6.00 -2.73
CA ALA A 28 -1.97 7.20 -2.11
C ALA A 28 -1.21 7.52 -0.81
N GLN A 29 -1.10 6.53 0.08
CA GLN A 29 -0.51 6.72 1.40
C GLN A 29 0.03 5.39 1.98
N VAL A 30 1.07 5.49 2.80
CA VAL A 30 1.49 4.39 3.70
C VAL A 30 0.77 4.56 5.04
N LEU A 31 -0.01 3.56 5.43
CA LEU A 31 -0.85 3.61 6.63
C LEU A 31 -0.19 2.97 7.86
N ASP A 32 0.64 1.95 7.64
CA ASP A 32 1.27 1.20 8.72
C ASP A 32 2.55 0.49 8.28
N SER A 33 3.33 0.02 9.25
CA SER A 33 4.54 -0.77 9.04
C SER A 33 4.58 -1.97 9.98
N LYS A 34 5.19 -3.06 9.54
CA LYS A 34 5.48 -4.22 10.41
C LYS A 34 6.71 -4.98 9.97
N LEU A 35 7.36 -5.63 10.93
CA LEU A 35 8.42 -6.58 10.64
C LEU A 35 7.86 -8.00 10.66
N LYS A 36 8.08 -8.72 9.55
CA LYS A 36 7.72 -10.14 9.43
C LYS A 36 8.95 -10.92 9.00
N ARG A 37 9.46 -11.77 9.90
CA ARG A 37 10.67 -12.58 9.69
C ARG A 37 11.90 -11.72 9.31
N GLY A 38 12.10 -10.60 10.01
CA GLY A 38 13.21 -9.67 9.76
C GLY A 38 13.09 -8.83 8.49
N LYS A 39 11.98 -8.94 7.75
CA LYS A 39 11.70 -8.11 6.56
C LYS A 39 10.64 -7.08 6.89
N LEU A 40 10.82 -5.86 6.40
CA LEU A 40 9.89 -4.75 6.59
C LEU A 40 8.78 -4.80 5.54
N TRP A 41 7.55 -4.62 6.01
CA TRP A 41 6.33 -4.59 5.21
C TRP A 41 5.55 -3.32 5.56
N TYR A 42 4.85 -2.78 4.59
CA TYR A 42 4.04 -1.59 4.73
C TYR A 42 2.61 -1.87 4.31
N LEU A 43 1.65 -1.32 5.05
CA LEU A 43 0.26 -1.29 4.66
C LEU A 43 0.06 -0.10 3.74
N VAL A 44 -0.32 -0.39 2.50
CA VAL A 44 -0.42 0.56 1.42
C VAL A 44 -1.88 0.85 1.13
N GLU A 45 -2.23 2.13 1.08
CA GLU A 45 -3.46 2.61 0.48
C GLU A 45 -3.21 2.96 -0.99
N TRP A 46 -4.00 2.38 -1.88
CA TRP A 46 -3.88 2.62 -3.31
C TRP A 46 -4.71 3.82 -3.74
N LYS A 47 -4.17 4.63 -4.64
CA LYS A 47 -4.88 5.81 -5.16
C LYS A 47 -6.10 5.39 -5.97
N GLY A 48 -7.20 6.13 -5.84
CA GLY A 48 -8.48 5.79 -6.49
C GLY A 48 -9.29 4.74 -5.73
N PHE A 49 -8.81 4.30 -4.57
CA PHE A 49 -9.47 3.35 -3.66
C PHE A 49 -9.53 3.80 -2.21
N SER A 50 -9.21 5.06 -1.92
CA SER A 50 -9.14 5.61 -0.56
C SER A 50 -10.49 5.63 0.17
N GLU A 51 -11.60 5.32 -0.50
CA GLU A 51 -12.92 5.21 0.12
C GLU A 51 -13.25 3.79 0.60
N ASP A 52 -12.41 2.80 0.27
CA ASP A 52 -12.62 1.39 0.59
C ASP A 52 -11.39 0.83 1.35
N PRO A 53 -11.42 0.84 2.69
CA PRO A 53 -10.34 0.33 3.54
C PRO A 53 -9.98 -1.14 3.27
N GLU A 54 -10.91 -1.92 2.71
CA GLU A 54 -10.68 -3.32 2.34
C GLU A 54 -9.71 -3.45 1.14
N ARG A 55 -9.40 -2.35 0.46
CA ARG A 55 -8.46 -2.31 -0.68
C ARG A 55 -7.00 -2.15 -0.25
N THR A 56 -6.72 -1.97 1.02
CA THR A 56 -5.34 -1.82 1.50
C THR A 56 -4.59 -3.16 1.46
N THR A 57 -3.31 -3.17 1.07
CA THR A 57 -2.50 -4.40 1.03
C THR A 57 -1.16 -4.24 1.74
N TRP A 58 -0.63 -5.35 2.25
CA TRP A 58 0.71 -5.38 2.84
C TRP A 58 1.75 -5.67 1.75
N GLU A 59 2.51 -4.66 1.35
CA GLU A 59 3.60 -4.81 0.39
C GLU A 59 4.96 -4.83 1.10
N PRO A 60 5.94 -5.62 0.61
CA PRO A 60 7.29 -5.57 1.13
C PRO A 60 7.96 -4.23 0.78
N ALA A 61 8.87 -3.75 1.63
CA ALA A 61 9.60 -2.51 1.41
C ALA A 61 10.29 -2.45 0.03
N SER A 62 10.71 -3.60 -0.52
CA SER A 62 11.35 -3.70 -1.84
C SER A 62 10.44 -3.35 -3.01
N LYS A 63 9.11 -3.30 -2.83
CA LYS A 63 8.15 -2.90 -3.87
C LYS A 63 7.76 -1.42 -3.80
N LEU A 64 8.15 -0.72 -2.75
CA LEU A 64 7.85 0.71 -2.57
C LEU A 64 9.04 1.60 -2.98
N THR A 65 9.90 1.10 -3.86
CA THR A 65 11.05 1.86 -4.39
C THR A 65 10.63 3.12 -5.11
N ASN A 66 9.51 3.08 -5.83
CA ASN A 66 8.91 4.23 -6.54
C ASN A 66 7.99 5.09 -5.65
N SER A 67 7.94 4.79 -4.35
CA SER A 67 7.14 5.52 -3.34
C SER A 67 7.96 5.86 -2.10
N ALA A 68 9.28 6.03 -2.28
CA ALA A 68 10.21 6.30 -1.19
C ALA A 68 9.87 7.57 -0.39
N ASP A 69 9.34 8.60 -1.06
CA ASP A 69 8.89 9.84 -0.40
C ASP A 69 7.72 9.57 0.55
N LEU A 70 6.72 8.78 0.14
CA LEU A 70 5.59 8.42 1.01
C LEU A 70 6.01 7.57 2.21
N VAL A 71 6.98 6.67 2.02
CA VAL A 71 7.57 5.90 3.11
C VAL A 71 8.30 6.83 4.09
N LYS A 72 9.07 7.79 3.56
CA LYS A 72 9.80 8.77 4.37
C LYS A 72 8.84 9.66 5.17
N ASP A 73 7.78 10.15 4.54
CA ASP A 73 6.75 10.96 5.18
C ASP A 73 6.08 10.19 6.31
N PHE A 74 5.74 8.91 6.07
CA PHE A 74 5.20 8.02 7.11
C PHE A 74 6.15 7.91 8.31
N HIS A 75 7.44 7.65 8.11
CA HIS A 75 8.39 7.57 9.24
C HIS A 75 8.67 8.91 9.90
N SER A 76 8.54 10.02 9.19
CA SER A 76 8.65 11.36 9.78
C SER A 76 7.48 11.67 10.72
N LEU A 77 6.29 11.13 10.44
CA LEU A 77 5.09 11.32 11.26
C LEU A 77 4.97 10.28 12.38
N TYR A 78 5.48 9.07 12.16
CA TYR A 78 5.37 7.94 13.07
C TYR A 78 6.75 7.37 13.44
N THR A 79 7.51 8.13 14.23
CA THR A 79 8.84 7.72 14.72
C THR A 79 8.80 6.38 15.46
N ASP A 80 7.72 6.09 16.20
CA ASP A 80 7.59 4.86 17.00
C ASP A 80 7.32 3.61 16.17
N LYS A 81 6.80 3.77 14.95
CA LYS A 81 6.51 2.66 14.03
C LYS A 81 7.69 2.31 13.11
N SER A 82 8.81 3.01 13.29
CA SER A 82 10.01 2.85 12.46
C SER A 82 11.03 1.86 13.03
N ASP A 83 10.92 1.45 14.29
CA ASP A 83 12.02 0.75 14.94
C ASP A 83 11.72 -0.74 15.21
N PRO A 84 12.54 -1.67 14.65
CA PRO A 84 12.61 -3.05 15.13
C PRO A 84 12.89 -3.20 16.64
N ASN A 85 13.28 -2.11 17.30
CA ASN A 85 13.91 -2.11 18.60
C ASN A 85 13.43 -0.99 19.55
N THR A 86 12.30 -0.31 19.30
CA THR A 86 11.74 0.64 20.28
C THR A 86 11.17 -0.10 21.49
N SER A 87 12.06 -0.31 22.46
CA SER A 87 11.85 -0.31 23.90
C SER A 87 10.72 -1.17 24.46
N ARG A 88 11.07 -2.44 24.66
CA ARG A 88 10.74 -3.15 25.90
C ARG A 88 11.34 -2.36 27.08
N VAL A 89 10.58 -1.44 27.65
CA VAL A 89 10.76 -0.95 29.03
C VAL A 89 9.79 -1.68 29.95
#